data_AF-A0A7C7WIW1-F1
#
_entry.id   AF-A0A7C7WIW1-F1
#
_cell.length_a   1.000
_cell.length_b   1.000
_cell.length_c   1.000
_cell.angle_alpha   90.00
_cell.angle_beta   90.00
_cell.angle_gamma   90.00
#
_symmetry.space_group_name_H-M   'P 1'
#
loop_
_entity.id
_entity.type
_entity.pdbx_description
1 polymer ?
#
loop_
_entity_poly.entity_id
_entity_poly.type
_entity_poly.pdbx_seq_one_letter_code
_entity_poly.pdbx_strand_id
1 'polypeptide(L)'
;MGKAEHAWRRGFSRRQAIAGLGSFLAASPLLHAQRDPWPLGSHRRFMGFDEIRDVFDFEPLFRANVPLSTYDYSAHGTESEFTLYRNRDAFDWVQLVGGGGVAPAAVDTSTELFGHAMPSPIMLAPTSRQRDLHPDGELGMYRAATTTATTMIVSNASSFPYTRIAEEADGPLWYQRYATRELDPNREALDAGQEAGAQTIVVTIDQQATLYERDLHVRHLGGR
;
A
#
# COMPACT_ATOMS: atom_id res chain seq x y z
N MET A 1 33.93 -39.29 -38.13
CA MET A 1 32.56 -38.72 -38.17
C MET A 1 32.55 -37.53 -39.12
N GLY A 2 31.62 -37.51 -40.07
CA GLY A 2 31.55 -36.48 -41.12
C GLY A 2 30.95 -35.16 -40.64
N LYS A 3 31.25 -34.06 -41.33
CA LYS A 3 30.74 -32.70 -41.02
C LYS A 3 29.20 -32.67 -40.90
N ALA A 4 28.49 -33.46 -41.72
CA ALA A 4 27.04 -33.56 -41.71
C ALA A 4 26.49 -34.21 -40.42
N GLU A 5 27.13 -35.26 -39.91
CA GLU A 5 26.73 -35.91 -38.65
C GLU A 5 26.98 -34.99 -37.45
N HIS A 6 28.03 -34.18 -37.53
CA HIS A 6 28.34 -33.21 -36.49
C HIS A 6 27.35 -32.04 -36.45
N ALA A 7 26.86 -31.61 -37.62
CA ALA A 7 25.79 -30.62 -37.77
C ALA A 7 24.43 -31.17 -37.33
N TRP A 8 24.15 -32.45 -37.55
CA TRP A 8 22.92 -33.09 -37.11
C TRP A 8 22.88 -33.29 -35.58
N ARG A 9 24.00 -33.69 -34.97
CA ARG A 9 24.10 -33.86 -33.50
C ARG A 9 24.15 -32.55 -32.72
N ARG A 10 24.64 -31.46 -33.33
CA ARG A 10 24.71 -30.11 -32.71
C ARG A 10 23.60 -29.17 -33.18
N GLY A 11 22.78 -29.61 -34.12
CA GLY A 11 21.71 -28.82 -34.71
C GLY A 11 20.53 -28.70 -33.76
N PHE A 12 20.06 -27.47 -33.57
CA PHE A 12 18.87 -27.19 -32.78
C PHE A 12 17.65 -27.83 -33.45
N SER A 13 17.12 -28.90 -32.86
CA SER A 13 15.99 -29.62 -33.46
C SER A 13 14.71 -28.79 -33.39
N ARG A 14 13.80 -28.98 -34.36
CA ARG A 14 12.46 -28.35 -34.31
C ARG A 14 11.73 -28.62 -33.00
N ARG A 15 11.90 -29.82 -32.42
CA ARG A 15 11.33 -30.17 -31.11
C ARG A 15 11.93 -29.33 -29.98
N GLN A 16 13.25 -29.12 -29.96
CA GLN A 16 13.90 -28.26 -28.96
C GLN A 16 13.52 -26.80 -29.12
N ALA A 17 13.32 -26.31 -30.34
CA ALA A 17 12.82 -24.96 -30.59
C ALA A 17 11.39 -24.78 -30.08
N ILE A 18 10.50 -25.74 -30.35
CA ILE A 18 9.11 -25.72 -29.86
C ILE A 18 9.08 -25.84 -28.34
N ALA A 19 9.89 -26.73 -27.74
CA ALA A 19 9.98 -26.87 -26.29
C ALA A 19 10.54 -25.60 -25.63
N GLY A 20 11.58 -24.99 -26.21
CA GLY A 20 12.16 -23.73 -25.73
C GLY A 20 11.18 -22.57 -25.81
N LEU A 21 10.43 -22.45 -26.92
CA LEU A 21 9.37 -21.46 -27.07
C LEU A 21 8.23 -21.71 -26.08
N GLY A 22 7.84 -22.96 -25.88
CA GLY A 22 6.83 -23.36 -24.89
C GLY A 22 7.25 -22.98 -23.46
N SER A 23 8.49 -23.26 -23.08
CA SER A 23 9.04 -22.87 -21.78
C SER A 23 9.14 -21.35 -21.63
N PHE A 24 9.53 -20.63 -22.68
CA PHE A 24 9.58 -19.18 -22.69
C PHE A 24 8.20 -18.54 -22.53
N LEU A 25 7.19 -19.06 -23.23
CA LEU A 25 5.80 -18.60 -23.10
C LEU A 25 5.21 -18.97 -21.74
N ALA A 26 5.50 -20.15 -21.21
CA ALA A 26 5.06 -20.58 -19.88
C ALA A 26 5.71 -19.76 -18.74
N ALA A 27 6.96 -19.34 -18.92
CA ALA A 27 7.68 -18.46 -18.02
C ALA A 27 7.43 -16.97 -18.32
N SER A 28 6.59 -16.64 -19.31
CA SER A 28 6.37 -15.25 -19.72
C SER A 28 5.71 -14.46 -18.61
N PRO A 29 6.23 -13.26 -18.27
CA PRO A 29 5.57 -12.32 -17.37
C PRO A 29 4.15 -11.97 -17.84
N LEU A 30 3.88 -12.01 -19.14
CA LEU A 30 2.55 -11.75 -19.70
C LEU A 30 1.53 -12.84 -19.33
N LEU A 31 1.96 -14.10 -19.25
CA LEU A 31 1.11 -15.20 -18.79
C LEU A 31 0.83 -15.11 -17.28
N HIS A 32 1.72 -14.46 -16.52
CA HIS A 32 1.53 -14.18 -15.10
C HIS A 32 0.62 -12.97 -14.87
N ALA A 33 0.65 -11.98 -15.76
CA ALA A 33 -0.22 -10.80 -15.71
C ALA A 33 -1.70 -11.11 -16.04
N GLN A 34 -1.98 -12.18 -16.79
CA GLN A 34 -3.33 -12.54 -17.25
C GLN A 34 -4.08 -13.48 -16.29
N ARG A 35 -3.55 -13.68 -15.07
CA ARG A 35 -3.86 -14.83 -14.23
C ARG A 35 -4.63 -14.53 -12.95
N ASP A 36 -5.22 -13.35 -12.80
CA ASP A 36 -6.15 -13.14 -11.69
C ASP A 36 -7.38 -14.06 -11.91
N PRO A 37 -7.64 -15.06 -11.05
CA PRO A 37 -8.86 -15.85 -11.14
C PRO A 37 -10.12 -15.02 -10.91
N TRP A 38 -9.97 -13.77 -10.46
CA TRP A 38 -11.02 -12.77 -10.24
C TRP A 38 -10.83 -11.55 -11.16
N PRO A 39 -11.04 -11.68 -12.48
CA PRO A 39 -10.86 -10.58 -13.42
C PRO A 39 -11.75 -9.38 -13.04
N LEU A 40 -11.25 -8.16 -13.28
CA LEU A 40 -12.02 -6.93 -13.10
C LEU A 40 -13.39 -7.06 -13.79
N GLY A 41 -14.47 -6.80 -13.06
CA GLY A 41 -15.83 -6.96 -13.59
C GLY A 41 -16.05 -6.13 -14.86
N SER A 42 -16.65 -6.73 -15.90
CA SER A 42 -16.76 -6.16 -17.26
C SER A 42 -17.61 -4.89 -17.36
N HIS A 43 -18.45 -4.60 -16.36
CA HIS A 43 -19.17 -3.34 -16.26
C HIS A 43 -19.18 -2.85 -14.80
N ARG A 44 -18.48 -1.74 -14.56
CA ARG A 44 -18.57 -0.98 -13.32
C ARG A 44 -18.88 0.44 -13.68
N ARG A 45 -20.13 0.86 -13.46
CA ARG A 45 -20.39 2.28 -13.29
C ARG A 45 -19.54 2.71 -12.08
N PHE A 46 -18.60 3.60 -12.32
CA PHE A 46 -17.84 4.23 -11.26
C PHE A 46 -18.75 5.26 -10.60
N MET A 47 -18.76 5.27 -9.28
CA MET A 47 -19.30 6.39 -8.53
C MET A 47 -18.39 7.59 -8.80
N GLY A 48 -18.95 8.69 -9.29
CA GLY A 48 -18.21 9.95 -9.41
C GLY A 48 -17.84 10.49 -8.03
N PHE A 49 -16.83 11.36 -7.93
CA PHE A 49 -16.49 12.03 -6.66
C PHE A 49 -17.66 12.83 -6.08
N ASP A 50 -18.57 13.30 -6.93
CA ASP A 50 -19.83 13.98 -6.57
C ASP A 50 -20.89 13.02 -6.00
N GLU A 51 -20.78 11.73 -6.29
CA GLU A 51 -21.68 10.68 -5.80
C GLU A 51 -21.18 10.02 -4.51
N ILE A 52 -19.87 10.14 -4.20
CA ILE A 52 -19.26 9.67 -2.94
C ILE A 52 -19.73 10.57 -1.79
N ARG A 53 -20.26 9.95 -0.72
CA ARG A 53 -20.87 10.66 0.41
C ARG A 53 -19.97 10.68 1.64
N ASP A 54 -19.27 9.58 1.88
CA ASP A 54 -18.36 9.46 3.01
C ASP A 54 -17.14 8.58 2.67
N VAL A 55 -16.28 8.38 3.67
CA VAL A 55 -15.04 7.61 3.51
C VAL A 55 -15.28 6.11 3.32
N PHE A 56 -16.46 5.60 3.68
CA PHE A 56 -16.78 4.17 3.59
C PHE A 56 -17.15 3.75 2.17
N ASP A 57 -17.57 4.69 1.32
CA ASP A 57 -17.84 4.43 -0.10
C ASP A 57 -16.57 4.03 -0.88
N PHE A 58 -15.37 4.40 -0.39
CA PHE A 58 -14.11 4.04 -1.06
C PHE A 58 -13.81 2.54 -1.03
N GLU A 59 -14.15 1.82 0.03
CA GLU A 59 -13.79 0.40 0.12
C GLU A 59 -14.56 -0.47 -0.89
N PRO A 60 -15.89 -0.37 -1.07
CA PRO A 60 -16.59 -1.11 -2.11
C PRO A 60 -16.10 -0.77 -3.53
N LEU A 61 -15.74 0.49 -3.77
CA LEU A 61 -15.15 0.93 -5.04
C LEU A 61 -13.74 0.35 -5.24
N PHE A 62 -12.92 0.31 -4.21
CA PHE A 62 -11.59 -0.29 -4.21
C PHE A 62 -11.69 -1.81 -4.40
N ARG A 63 -12.44 -2.50 -3.54
CA ARG A 63 -13.33 -3.65 -3.79
C ARG A 63 -13.38 -4.11 -5.22
N ALA A 64 -14.11 -3.27 -5.94
CA ALA A 64 -14.30 -3.44 -7.32
C ALA A 64 -12.91 -3.38 -8.00
N ASN A 65 -12.26 -2.24 -8.02
CA ASN A 65 -11.32 -1.88 -9.07
C ASN A 65 -9.89 -2.44 -8.97
N VAL A 66 -9.60 -3.33 -8.04
CA VAL A 66 -8.29 -3.98 -7.93
C VAL A 66 -8.36 -5.51 -8.00
N PRO A 67 -7.26 -6.18 -8.37
CA PRO A 67 -7.13 -7.62 -8.20
C PRO A 67 -7.42 -8.09 -6.78
N LEU A 68 -7.91 -9.31 -6.62
CA LEU A 68 -8.26 -9.83 -5.28
C LEU A 68 -7.06 -9.81 -4.33
N SER A 69 -5.87 -10.19 -4.80
CA SER A 69 -4.65 -10.18 -3.98
C SER A 69 -4.26 -8.78 -3.50
N THR A 70 -4.47 -7.76 -4.33
CA THR A 70 -4.26 -6.36 -3.95
C THR A 70 -5.27 -5.91 -2.90
N TYR A 71 -6.55 -6.27 -3.08
CA TYR A 71 -7.58 -5.97 -2.08
C TYR A 71 -7.29 -6.67 -0.75
N ASP A 72 -6.99 -7.97 -0.79
CA ASP A 72 -6.73 -8.76 0.40
C ASP A 72 -5.49 -8.25 1.13
N TYR A 73 -4.40 -7.89 0.45
CA TYR A 73 -3.25 -7.27 1.12
C TYR A 73 -3.63 -5.98 1.89
N SER A 74 -4.50 -5.13 1.32
CA SER A 74 -4.84 -3.83 1.91
C SER A 74 -5.96 -3.88 2.95
N ALA A 75 -6.91 -4.81 2.82
CA ALA A 75 -8.11 -4.88 3.66
C ALA A 75 -8.06 -6.01 4.71
N HIS A 76 -7.00 -6.82 4.72
CA HIS A 76 -6.83 -7.94 5.65
C HIS A 76 -6.42 -7.48 7.05
N GLY A 77 -6.93 -8.20 8.05
CA GLY A 77 -6.43 -8.17 9.42
C GLY A 77 -6.08 -9.59 9.89
N THR A 78 -5.28 -9.73 10.93
CA THR A 78 -4.76 -11.05 11.35
C THR A 78 -5.84 -12.04 11.77
N GLU A 79 -5.62 -13.33 11.50
CA GLU A 79 -6.48 -14.47 11.81
C GLU A 79 -7.91 -14.32 11.31
N SER A 80 -8.88 -14.29 12.23
CA SER A 80 -10.30 -14.13 11.92
C SER A 80 -10.71 -12.67 11.78
N GLU A 81 -9.74 -11.74 11.72
CA GLU A 81 -9.96 -10.28 11.62
C GLU A 81 -10.75 -9.70 12.79
N PHE A 82 -10.86 -10.44 13.89
CA PHE A 82 -11.69 -10.07 15.03
C PHE A 82 -11.34 -8.67 15.57
N THR A 83 -10.04 -8.39 15.74
CA THR A 83 -9.57 -7.08 16.22
C THR A 83 -9.82 -5.96 15.20
N LEU A 84 -9.73 -6.26 13.90
CA LEU A 84 -10.01 -5.28 12.84
C LEU A 84 -11.45 -4.78 12.93
N TYR A 85 -12.42 -5.70 13.02
CA TYR A 85 -13.84 -5.32 13.21
C TYR A 85 -14.07 -4.63 14.55
N ARG A 86 -13.49 -5.15 15.63
CA ARG A 86 -13.64 -4.57 16.98
C ARG A 86 -13.13 -3.13 17.08
N ASN A 87 -12.08 -2.76 16.34
CA ASN A 87 -11.59 -1.39 16.30
C ASN A 87 -12.63 -0.42 15.75
N ARG A 88 -13.45 -0.84 14.78
CA ARG A 88 -14.55 -0.04 14.25
C ARG A 88 -15.72 0.00 15.23
N ASP A 89 -16.14 -1.16 15.72
CA ASP A 89 -17.29 -1.29 16.64
C ASP A 89 -17.08 -0.49 17.94
N ALA A 90 -15.83 -0.30 18.37
CA ALA A 90 -15.51 0.49 19.55
C ALA A 90 -16.01 1.95 19.47
N PHE A 91 -16.13 2.52 18.26
CA PHE A 91 -16.66 3.88 18.08
C PHE A 91 -18.18 3.95 18.31
N ASP A 92 -18.92 2.87 18.08
CA ASP A 92 -20.37 2.81 18.34
C ASP A 92 -20.69 2.82 19.84
N TRP A 93 -19.70 2.54 20.68
CA TRP A 93 -19.85 2.56 22.14
C TRP A 93 -19.75 3.97 22.73
N VAL A 94 -19.31 4.94 21.93
CA VAL A 94 -19.14 6.34 22.35
C VAL A 94 -20.17 7.21 21.64
N GLN A 95 -21.00 7.91 22.41
CA GLN A 95 -22.01 8.81 21.88
C GLN A 95 -21.60 10.27 22.09
N LEU A 96 -21.76 11.09 21.06
CA LEU A 96 -21.65 12.53 21.17
C LEU A 96 -22.96 13.09 21.77
N VAL A 97 -22.86 13.75 22.92
CA VAL A 97 -24.00 14.44 23.53
C VAL A 97 -23.97 15.90 23.09
N GLY A 98 -24.89 16.27 22.19
CA GLY A 98 -25.00 17.65 21.72
C GLY A 98 -25.45 18.60 22.83
N GLY A 99 -24.74 19.72 23.00
CA GLY A 99 -25.14 20.80 23.90
C GLY A 99 -26.25 21.67 23.28
N GLY A 100 -27.40 21.79 23.93
CA GLY A 100 -28.48 22.69 23.49
C GLY A 100 -28.20 24.15 23.87
N GLY A 101 -28.66 25.10 23.04
CA GLY A 101 -28.76 26.53 23.39
C GLY A 101 -27.50 27.38 23.17
N VAL A 102 -26.43 26.83 22.62
CA VAL A 102 -25.21 27.59 22.27
C VAL A 102 -25.19 27.81 20.76
N ALA A 103 -25.08 29.06 20.31
CA ALA A 103 -24.81 29.34 18.91
C ALA A 103 -23.46 28.68 18.55
N PRO A 104 -23.37 27.89 17.48
CA PRO A 104 -22.11 27.26 17.12
C PRO A 104 -21.09 28.36 16.87
N ALA A 105 -20.06 28.43 17.72
CA ALA A 105 -18.88 29.20 17.42
C ALA A 105 -18.27 28.70 16.10
N ALA A 106 -17.50 29.53 15.41
CA ALA A 106 -16.65 29.03 14.32
C ALA A 106 -15.81 27.86 14.88
N VAL A 107 -15.96 26.67 14.30
CA VAL A 107 -15.25 25.48 14.74
C VAL A 107 -13.82 25.56 14.21
N ASP A 108 -12.87 25.65 15.13
CA ASP A 108 -11.45 25.55 14.83
C ASP A 108 -10.98 24.13 15.14
N THR A 109 -10.59 23.39 14.11
CA THR A 109 -10.04 22.03 14.24
C THR A 109 -8.52 22.02 14.33
N SER A 110 -7.87 23.19 14.31
CA SER A 110 -6.42 23.26 14.35
C SER A 110 -5.86 22.72 15.67
N THR A 111 -4.67 22.15 15.61
CA THR A 111 -3.95 21.61 16.75
C THR A 111 -2.45 21.72 16.53
N GLU A 112 -1.67 21.43 17.56
CA GLU A 112 -0.22 21.35 17.48
C GLU A 112 0.25 20.00 18.03
N LEU A 113 1.10 19.30 17.28
CA LEU A 113 1.66 18.02 17.70
C LEU A 113 3.18 18.02 17.48
N PHE A 114 3.95 17.77 18.54
CA PHE A 114 5.42 17.82 18.55
C PHE A 114 6.02 19.12 17.98
N GLY A 115 5.36 20.27 18.18
CA GLY A 115 5.80 21.56 17.64
C GLY A 115 5.33 21.85 16.20
N HIS A 116 4.49 20.98 15.62
CA HIS A 116 3.94 21.16 14.27
C HIS A 116 2.48 21.58 14.34
N ALA A 117 2.20 22.79 13.82
CA ALA A 117 0.83 23.24 13.63
C ALA A 117 0.15 22.41 12.53
N MET A 118 -1.08 21.96 12.81
CA MET A 118 -1.89 21.14 11.93
C MET A 118 -3.29 21.77 11.81
N PRO A 119 -3.88 21.87 10.60
CA PRO A 119 -5.21 22.45 10.41
C PRO A 119 -6.35 21.55 10.92
N SER A 120 -6.09 20.25 11.08
CA SER A 120 -7.02 19.26 11.63
C SER A 120 -6.27 18.23 12.46
N PRO A 121 -6.91 17.53 13.43
CA PRO A 121 -6.25 16.53 14.27
C PRO A 121 -6.18 15.16 13.58
N ILE A 122 -5.97 15.14 12.26
CA ILE A 122 -5.95 13.93 11.42
C ILE A 122 -4.65 13.90 10.63
N MET A 123 -4.03 12.72 10.56
CA MET A 123 -2.80 12.47 9.82
C MET A 123 -2.97 11.25 8.91
N LEU A 124 -2.13 11.13 7.89
CA LEU A 124 -2.03 9.92 7.10
C LEU A 124 -1.07 8.94 7.78
N ALA A 125 -1.63 7.82 8.23
CA ALA A 125 -0.87 6.73 8.85
C ALA A 125 0.11 6.09 7.83
N PRO A 126 1.23 5.52 8.31
CA PRO A 126 2.22 4.90 7.43
C PRO A 126 1.64 3.65 6.77
N THR A 127 1.47 3.72 5.46
CA THR A 127 0.99 2.62 4.60
C THR A 127 1.99 2.40 3.46
N SER A 128 2.32 1.14 3.19
CA SER A 128 3.33 0.75 2.22
C SER A 128 2.72 0.15 0.96
N ARG A 129 3.56 -0.03 -0.08
CA ARG A 129 3.19 -0.68 -1.34
C ARG A 129 2.06 0.00 -2.11
N GLN A 130 1.94 1.31 -2.01
CA GLN A 130 0.87 2.05 -2.70
C GLN A 130 0.98 1.99 -4.22
N ARG A 131 2.15 1.62 -4.77
CA ARG A 131 2.31 1.33 -6.20
C ARG A 131 1.55 0.11 -6.69
N ASP A 132 1.16 -0.79 -5.79
CA ASP A 132 0.25 -1.90 -6.11
C ASP A 132 -1.19 -1.39 -6.31
N LEU A 133 -1.51 -0.19 -5.77
CA LEU A 133 -2.84 0.43 -5.83
C LEU A 133 -2.95 1.44 -6.97
N HIS A 134 -1.92 2.28 -7.15
CA HIS A 134 -1.89 3.33 -8.16
C HIS A 134 -0.45 3.59 -8.64
N PRO A 135 -0.19 3.86 -9.92
CA PRO A 135 1.17 4.08 -10.44
C PRO A 135 1.97 5.18 -9.70
N ASP A 136 1.29 6.24 -9.25
CA ASP A 136 1.91 7.34 -8.51
C ASP A 136 2.32 6.95 -7.09
N GLY A 137 1.74 5.87 -6.53
CA GLY A 137 2.01 5.37 -5.18
C GLY A 137 2.05 6.47 -4.11
N GLU A 138 3.07 6.39 -3.26
CA GLU A 138 3.29 7.30 -2.13
C GLU A 138 3.56 8.74 -2.58
N LEU A 139 4.08 8.97 -3.79
CA LEU A 139 4.28 10.33 -4.32
C LEU A 139 2.92 11.00 -4.61
N GLY A 140 1.98 10.24 -5.19
CA GLY A 140 0.61 10.72 -5.43
C GLY A 140 -0.10 11.04 -4.12
N MET A 141 0.04 10.17 -3.11
CA MET A 141 -0.55 10.41 -1.78
C MET A 141 0.07 11.61 -1.08
N TYR A 142 1.40 11.79 -1.21
CA TYR A 142 2.08 12.95 -0.66
C TYR A 142 1.55 14.26 -1.27
N ARG A 143 1.44 14.33 -2.60
CA ARG A 143 0.87 15.50 -3.29
C ARG A 143 -0.55 15.80 -2.79
N ALA A 144 -1.40 14.78 -2.65
CA ALA A 144 -2.74 14.94 -2.11
C ALA A 144 -2.72 15.49 -0.67
N ALA A 145 -1.87 14.94 0.19
CA ALA A 145 -1.70 15.39 1.57
C ALA A 145 -1.27 16.86 1.66
N THR A 146 -0.35 17.30 0.77
CA THR A 146 0.08 18.70 0.70
C THR A 146 -1.07 19.64 0.35
N THR A 147 -1.99 19.24 -0.55
CA THR A 147 -3.14 20.10 -0.92
C THR A 147 -4.07 20.43 0.25
N THR A 148 -4.14 19.55 1.26
CA THR A 148 -4.96 19.71 2.46
C THR A 148 -4.13 20.06 3.70
N ALA A 149 -2.84 20.33 3.53
CA ALA A 149 -1.86 20.53 4.62
C ALA A 149 -1.95 19.43 5.70
N THR A 150 -2.20 18.19 5.27
CA THR A 150 -2.26 17.01 6.15
C THR A 150 -0.89 16.39 6.28
N THR A 151 -0.45 16.16 7.51
CA THR A 151 0.84 15.49 7.77
C THR A 151 0.78 14.04 7.31
N MET A 152 1.76 13.63 6.50
CA MET A 152 1.93 12.26 6.06
C MET A 152 3.08 11.58 6.80
N ILE A 153 2.83 10.39 7.33
CA ILE A 153 3.86 9.52 7.89
C ILE A 153 4.28 8.53 6.79
N VAL A 154 5.54 8.59 6.37
CA VAL A 154 6.09 7.76 5.28
C VAL A 154 6.68 6.49 5.86
N SER A 155 6.26 5.32 5.36
CA SER A 155 6.80 4.04 5.81
C SER A 155 8.22 3.80 5.29
N ASN A 156 9.08 3.14 6.08
CA ASN A 156 10.35 2.61 5.55
C ASN A 156 10.16 1.48 4.53
N ALA A 157 8.96 0.90 4.43
CA ALA A 157 8.59 -0.10 3.44
C ALA A 157 7.82 0.49 2.23
N SER A 158 7.81 1.82 2.08
CA SER A 158 7.17 2.50 0.95
C SER A 158 7.72 2.03 -0.41
N SER A 159 6.89 2.14 -1.45
CA SER A 159 7.28 1.74 -2.82
C SER A 159 8.37 2.63 -3.42
N PHE A 160 8.50 3.85 -2.90
CA PHE A 160 9.57 4.79 -3.19
C PHE A 160 10.44 5.00 -1.94
N PRO A 161 11.76 5.21 -2.10
CA PRO A 161 12.61 5.60 -0.98
C PRO A 161 12.10 6.89 -0.33
N TYR A 162 12.24 7.00 0.99
CA TYR A 162 11.87 8.21 1.75
C TYR A 162 12.45 9.47 1.12
N THR A 163 13.74 9.46 0.77
CA THR A 163 14.46 10.59 0.18
C THR A 163 13.82 11.09 -1.11
N ARG A 164 13.28 10.18 -1.94
CA ARG A 164 12.59 10.56 -3.18
C ARG A 164 11.25 11.23 -2.92
N ILE A 165 10.52 10.79 -1.90
CA ILE A 165 9.27 11.45 -1.50
C ILE A 165 9.57 12.82 -0.90
N ALA A 166 10.65 12.91 -0.12
CA ALA A 166 11.13 14.16 0.46
C ALA A 166 11.59 15.20 -0.58
N GLU A 167 12.10 14.77 -1.74
CA GLU A 167 12.43 15.68 -2.85
C GLU A 167 11.20 16.44 -3.39
N GLU A 168 10.00 15.86 -3.29
CA GLU A 168 8.76 16.53 -3.67
C GLU A 168 8.14 17.32 -2.51
N ALA A 169 8.79 17.35 -1.34
CA ALA A 169 8.17 17.78 -0.12
C ALA A 169 8.26 19.28 0.18
N ASP A 170 7.13 19.97 -0.02
CA ASP A 170 6.95 21.37 0.41
C ASP A 170 6.36 21.51 1.84
N GLY A 171 6.09 20.40 2.53
CA GLY A 171 5.37 20.35 3.81
C GLY A 171 5.96 19.34 4.81
N PRO A 172 5.41 19.24 6.03
CA PRO A 172 5.94 18.38 7.07
C PRO A 172 5.86 16.90 6.68
N LEU A 173 7.00 16.22 6.70
CA LEU A 173 7.10 14.77 6.52
C LEU A 173 7.59 14.08 7.79
N TRP A 174 6.88 13.03 8.17
CA TRP A 174 7.26 12.16 9.26
C TRP A 174 7.76 10.84 8.69
N TYR A 175 8.76 10.24 9.35
CA TYR A 175 9.36 9.00 8.89
C TYR A 175 9.05 7.86 9.86
N GLN A 176 8.38 6.81 9.36
CA GLN A 176 8.14 5.58 10.11
C GLN A 176 9.26 4.58 9.89
N ARG A 177 9.69 3.94 10.98
CA ARG A 177 10.75 2.93 10.98
C ARG A 177 10.35 1.68 11.76
N TYR A 178 10.46 0.53 11.10
CA TYR A 178 10.64 -0.76 11.77
C TYR A 178 12.10 -0.93 12.15
N ALA A 179 12.40 -0.88 13.45
CA ALA A 179 13.76 -1.07 13.93
C ALA A 179 14.20 -2.54 13.80
N THR A 180 15.35 -2.77 13.17
CA THR A 180 15.98 -4.11 13.14
C THR A 180 16.88 -4.31 14.35
N ARG A 181 17.40 -5.53 14.54
CA ARG A 181 18.33 -5.84 15.64
C ARG A 181 19.67 -5.12 15.45
N GLU A 182 20.12 -4.95 14.22
CA GLU A 182 21.37 -4.28 13.88
C GLU A 182 21.24 -2.76 14.05
N LEU A 183 22.12 -2.16 14.86
CA LEU A 183 22.03 -0.73 15.17
C LEU A 183 22.55 0.14 14.02
N ASP A 184 23.63 -0.26 13.34
CA ASP A 184 24.24 0.58 12.30
C ASP A 184 23.28 0.84 11.12
N PRO A 185 22.58 -0.15 10.54
CA PRO A 185 21.60 0.11 9.47
C PRO A 185 20.39 0.92 9.91
N ASN A 186 20.01 0.87 11.19
CA ASN A 186 18.99 1.74 11.74
C ASN A 186 19.49 3.18 11.84
N ARG A 187 20.71 3.36 12.32
CA ARG A 187 21.35 4.68 12.42
C ARG A 187 21.47 5.34 11.05
N GLU A 188 22.02 4.63 10.07
CA GLU A 188 22.17 5.15 8.69
C GLU A 188 20.83 5.58 8.09
N ALA A 189 19.77 4.80 8.32
CA ALA A 189 18.44 5.14 7.80
C ALA A 189 17.79 6.33 8.52
N LEU A 190 18.01 6.47 9.83
CA LEU A 190 17.53 7.60 10.60
C LEU A 190 18.29 8.88 10.20
N ASP A 191 19.62 8.80 10.08
CA ASP A 191 20.46 9.90 9.62
C ASP A 191 20.00 10.36 8.22
N ALA A 192 19.81 9.43 7.27
CA ALA A 192 19.30 9.76 5.94
C ALA A 192 17.89 10.37 5.96
N GLY A 193 17.00 9.89 6.83
CA GLY A 193 15.67 10.46 7.00
C GLY A 193 15.73 11.90 7.54
N GLN A 194 16.55 12.14 8.55
CA GLN A 194 16.76 13.46 9.14
C GLN A 194 17.41 14.44 8.16
N GLU A 195 18.44 14.00 7.42
CA GLU A 195 19.09 14.78 6.37
C GLU A 195 18.12 15.15 5.25
N ALA A 196 17.19 14.25 4.92
CA ALA A 196 16.10 14.51 3.97
C ALA A 196 14.92 15.29 4.59
N GLY A 197 15.06 15.83 5.80
CA GLY A 197 14.10 16.74 6.41
C GLY A 197 12.96 16.09 7.20
N ALA A 198 13.09 14.82 7.60
CA ALA A 198 12.14 14.19 8.53
C ALA A 198 12.07 14.98 9.84
N GLN A 199 10.87 15.46 10.17
CA GLN A 199 10.67 16.28 11.37
C GLN A 199 10.31 15.44 12.60
N THR A 200 9.81 14.23 12.40
CA THR A 200 9.46 13.29 13.46
C THR A 200 9.73 11.87 13.00
N ILE A 201 10.21 11.04 13.93
CA ILE A 201 10.44 9.61 13.72
C ILE A 201 9.35 8.83 14.46
N VAL A 202 8.65 7.96 13.73
CA VAL A 202 7.63 7.06 14.27
C VAL A 202 8.21 5.65 14.32
N VAL A 203 8.49 5.14 15.51
CA VAL A 203 9.02 3.77 15.68
C VAL A 203 7.85 2.81 15.85
N THR A 204 7.67 1.91 14.89
CA THR A 204 6.61 0.91 14.94
C THR A 204 7.15 -0.38 15.55
N ILE A 205 6.49 -0.85 16.62
CA ILE A 205 6.95 -1.99 17.44
C ILE A 205 5.96 -3.16 17.50
N ASP A 206 4.79 -3.03 16.87
CA ASP A 206 3.70 -4.01 16.90
C ASP A 206 3.83 -5.11 15.82
N GLN A 207 4.62 -4.88 14.77
CA GLN A 207 4.88 -5.86 13.72
C GLN A 207 6.13 -6.71 14.02
N GLN A 208 5.95 -7.79 14.79
CA GLN A 208 7.04 -8.75 15.08
C GLN A 208 7.09 -9.94 14.10
N ALA A 209 5.98 -10.24 13.44
CA ALA A 209 5.88 -11.28 12.43
C ALA A 209 4.87 -10.86 11.36
N THR A 210 5.01 -11.37 10.14
CA THR A 210 4.05 -11.16 9.05
C THR A 210 3.29 -12.45 8.77
N LEU A 211 1.96 -12.36 8.78
CA LEU A 211 1.07 -13.43 8.37
C LEU A 211 -0.11 -12.82 7.60
N TYR A 212 -0.27 -13.23 6.35
CA TYR A 212 -1.35 -12.79 5.46
C TYR A 212 -2.25 -13.99 5.14
N GLU A 213 -3.17 -14.34 6.05
CA GLU A 213 -3.94 -15.59 5.91
C GLU A 213 -4.82 -15.61 4.67
N ARG A 214 -5.42 -14.48 4.26
CA ARG A 214 -6.23 -14.43 3.04
C ARG A 214 -5.42 -14.86 1.82
N ASP A 215 -4.23 -14.31 1.64
CA ASP A 215 -3.30 -14.68 0.56
C ASP A 215 -2.93 -16.17 0.62
N LEU A 216 -2.64 -16.69 1.82
CA LEU A 216 -2.31 -18.10 2.00
C LEU A 216 -3.50 -19.01 1.70
N HIS A 217 -4.71 -18.64 2.11
CA HIS A 217 -5.94 -19.37 1.84
C HIS A 217 -6.24 -19.40 0.36
N VAL A 218 -6.15 -18.26 -0.34
CA VAL A 218 -6.30 -18.19 -1.79
C VAL A 218 -5.33 -19.15 -2.47
N ARG A 219 -4.04 -19.14 -2.07
CA ARG A 219 -3.03 -20.08 -2.58
C ARG A 219 -3.38 -21.55 -2.31
N HIS A 220 -3.77 -21.88 -1.08
CA HIS A 220 -4.07 -23.27 -0.68
C HIS A 220 -5.34 -23.81 -1.33
N LEU A 221 -6.32 -22.96 -1.61
CA LEU A 221 -7.55 -23.32 -2.32
C LEU A 221 -7.38 -23.35 -3.85
N GLY A 222 -6.14 -23.22 -4.35
CA GLY A 222 -5.83 -23.32 -5.77
C GLY A 222 -5.96 -22.02 -6.55
N GLY A 223 -6.23 -20.90 -5.87
CA GLY A 223 -5.90 -19.58 -6.40
C GLY A 223 -4.38 -19.48 -6.60
N ARG A 224 -3.94 -18.86 -7.69
CA ARG A 224 -2.51 -18.76 -8.02
C ARG A 224 -2.03 -17.32 -7.87
#